data_AF-A0A7J8JGF3-F1
#
_entry.id   AF-A0A7J8JGF3-F1
#
_cell.length_a   1.000
_cell.length_b   1.000
_cell.length_c   1.000
_cell.angle_alpha   90.00
_cell.angle_beta   90.00
_cell.angle_gamma   90.00
#
_symmetry.space_group_name_H-M   'P 1'
#
loop_
_entity.id
_entity.type
_entity.pdbx_description
1 polymer ?
#
loop_
_entity_poly.entity_id
_entity_poly.type
_entity_poly.pdbx_seq_one_letter_code
_entity_poly.pdbx_strand_id
1 'polypeptide(L)'
;MALSRVCWARTALWGSVVTSGPYVNRRLQLVRYGLAWGGPRSSKLHLSPKADVKSLISYVVTKTKVINGKYHRFLGRHFPRFYILYTTFMKGLQMLWADAKKARRIKTNMWKHNIKFHQLSYREMEHLRQFRRDVTKCLFLGIISIPPFANYLVFLLMYLFPRQLLIKHFWTAKQQIDFLDIYHALRKQSHPEILCYLEKIIPLISDARLRWHVTVLCTKLQHGTHPAIHDILALRECFSNHPLGMNQLNAFQMKALSRAMLLTPYLPSFLLRHRLKAHTTVIHQLDKAMAKLGIGQLTAQEVRSACYLRGLNSTHIAEERCRTWLGEWLHISCSLKEAELSLLLHNVFLLSTNYIGTRR
;
A
#
# COMPACT_ATOMS: atom_id res chain seq x y z
N MET A 1 -2.94 -40.44 -45.05
CA MET A 1 -2.13 -41.07 -46.11
C MET A 1 -1.69 -40.00 -47.09
N ALA A 2 -0.42 -40.08 -47.50
CA ALA A 2 0.31 -39.35 -48.54
C ALA A 2 0.47 -37.82 -48.36
N LEU A 3 1.62 -37.29 -47.92
CA LEU A 3 2.97 -37.21 -48.54
C LEU A 3 3.03 -36.25 -49.73
N SER A 4 3.65 -35.08 -49.54
CA SER A 4 5.04 -34.78 -50.00
C SER A 4 5.02 -33.90 -51.26
N ARG A 5 6.00 -33.09 -51.67
CA ARG A 5 7.45 -32.97 -51.45
C ARG A 5 7.84 -31.60 -52.07
N VAL A 6 8.68 -30.81 -51.40
CA VAL A 6 10.08 -30.50 -51.80
C VAL A 6 10.27 -29.57 -53.01
N CYS A 7 10.94 -28.44 -52.78
CA CYS A 7 12.09 -28.09 -53.62
C CYS A 7 13.16 -27.33 -52.81
N TRP A 8 14.33 -27.97 -52.75
CA TRP A 8 15.63 -27.46 -52.33
C TRP A 8 16.41 -27.07 -53.59
N ALA A 9 17.18 -25.98 -53.56
CA ALA A 9 18.43 -25.76 -54.31
C ALA A 9 18.92 -24.32 -54.05
N ARG A 10 20.20 -23.97 -53.99
CA ARG A 10 21.46 -24.68 -53.82
C ARG A 10 22.51 -23.58 -53.59
N THR A 11 23.51 -23.90 -52.78
CA THR A 11 24.77 -23.17 -52.56
C THR A 11 25.64 -23.08 -53.82
N ALA A 12 26.46 -22.02 -53.93
CA ALA A 12 27.75 -22.07 -54.61
C ALA A 12 28.76 -21.13 -53.94
N LEU A 13 29.92 -21.71 -53.62
CA LEU A 13 31.17 -21.09 -53.18
C LEU A 13 31.76 -20.17 -54.26
N TRP A 14 32.65 -19.24 -53.85
CA TRP A 14 33.96 -18.99 -54.47
C TRP A 14 34.90 -18.29 -53.46
N GLY A 15 36.05 -18.91 -53.17
CA GLY A 15 37.30 -18.23 -52.75
C GLY A 15 38.14 -17.93 -54.01
N SER A 16 39.27 -17.21 -54.04
CA SER A 16 40.21 -16.63 -53.08
C SER A 16 41.10 -15.63 -53.85
N VAL A 17 42.01 -14.95 -53.13
CA VAL A 17 43.37 -14.46 -53.52
C VAL A 17 43.61 -12.94 -53.30
N VAL A 18 44.19 -12.65 -52.12
CA VAL A 18 45.45 -11.93 -51.80
C VAL A 18 45.88 -10.70 -52.64
N THR A 19 46.08 -9.57 -51.95
CA THR A 19 47.33 -8.76 -52.03
C THR A 19 47.61 -8.04 -50.70
N SER A 20 48.89 -7.77 -50.43
CA SER A 20 49.49 -7.49 -49.12
C SER A 20 49.96 -6.03 -48.97
N GLY A 21 49.87 -5.50 -47.73
CA GLY A 21 50.78 -4.47 -47.17
C GLY A 21 50.18 -3.09 -46.84
N PRO A 22 50.81 -2.26 -45.96
CA PRO A 22 51.85 -2.53 -44.96
C PRO A 22 51.40 -2.28 -43.50
N TYR A 23 52.11 -2.96 -42.59
CA TYR A 23 52.03 -2.82 -41.13
C TYR A 23 52.50 -1.44 -40.65
N VAL A 24 51.64 -0.70 -39.94
CA VAL A 24 52.05 0.42 -39.08
C VAL A 24 51.97 -0.04 -37.63
N ASN A 25 53.13 -0.30 -37.04
CA ASN A 25 53.27 -0.76 -35.67
C ASN A 25 53.12 0.43 -34.71
N ARG A 26 51.88 0.79 -34.37
CA ARG A 26 51.61 1.82 -33.35
C ARG A 26 51.69 1.19 -31.97
N ARG A 27 52.86 1.28 -31.33
CA ARG A 27 53.06 0.98 -29.90
C ARG A 27 52.04 1.78 -29.07
N LEU A 28 50.97 1.12 -28.63
CA LEU A 28 50.15 1.59 -27.52
C LEU A 28 50.92 1.31 -26.23
N GLN A 29 51.62 2.32 -25.72
CA GLN A 29 52.10 2.31 -24.34
C GLN A 29 50.88 2.27 -23.43
N LEU A 30 50.60 1.10 -22.87
CA LEU A 30 49.68 0.94 -21.75
C LEU A 30 50.35 1.60 -20.53
N VAL A 31 50.08 2.88 -20.30
CA VAL A 31 50.42 3.54 -19.04
C VAL A 31 49.60 2.83 -17.96
N ARG A 32 50.28 1.91 -17.28
CA ARG A 32 49.79 1.17 -16.14
C ARG A 32 49.65 2.17 -14.98
N TYR A 33 48.52 2.85 -14.87
CA TYR A 33 48.11 3.48 -13.61
C TYR A 33 47.81 2.35 -12.63
N GLY A 34 48.86 1.88 -11.95
CA GLY A 34 48.73 0.94 -10.85
C GLY A 34 47.97 1.60 -9.71
N LEU A 35 46.67 1.31 -9.59
CA LEU A 35 46.00 1.36 -8.30
C LEU A 35 46.66 0.31 -7.41
N ALA A 36 47.63 0.73 -6.61
CA ALA A 36 48.24 -0.08 -5.57
C ALA A 36 47.18 -0.40 -4.51
N TRP A 37 46.42 -1.48 -4.75
CA TRP A 37 45.72 -2.18 -3.68
C TRP A 37 46.78 -2.79 -2.77
N GLY A 38 47.13 -2.09 -1.70
CA GLY A 38 47.90 -2.68 -0.60
C GLY A 38 47.16 -3.92 -0.11
N GLY A 39 47.77 -5.09 -0.33
CA GLY A 39 47.23 -6.36 0.18
C GLY A 39 47.07 -6.32 1.70
N PRO A 40 46.10 -7.06 2.26
CA PRO A 40 45.92 -7.09 3.70
C PRO A 40 47.16 -7.70 4.35
N ARG A 41 47.86 -6.91 5.18
CA ARG A 41 48.94 -7.39 6.04
C ARG A 41 48.35 -8.39 7.03
N SER A 42 48.58 -9.68 6.78
CA SER A 42 48.19 -10.78 7.66
C SER A 42 49.05 -10.74 8.92
N SER A 43 48.55 -10.12 9.99
CA SER A 43 49.09 -10.30 11.33
C SER A 43 48.42 -11.53 11.95
N LYS A 44 49.19 -12.61 12.11
CA LYS A 44 48.79 -13.81 12.87
C LYS A 44 48.38 -13.39 14.28
N LEU A 45 47.09 -13.50 14.59
CA LEU A 45 46.54 -13.31 15.94
C LEU A 45 46.33 -14.68 16.58
N HIS A 46 47.00 -14.93 17.69
CA HIS A 46 46.81 -16.10 18.53
C HIS A 46 45.42 -16.02 19.21
N LEU A 47 44.67 -17.12 19.11
CA LEU A 47 43.22 -17.20 19.34
C LEU A 47 42.85 -17.54 20.80
N SER A 48 41.90 -16.79 21.37
CA SER A 48 41.11 -17.16 22.56
C SER A 48 39.61 -16.87 22.33
N PRO A 49 38.66 -17.77 22.69
CA PRO A 49 37.44 -17.93 21.88
C PRO A 49 36.22 -17.07 22.27
N LYS A 50 36.21 -16.39 23.42
CA LYS A 50 34.96 -15.78 23.97
C LYS A 50 34.95 -14.25 24.07
N ALA A 51 36.10 -13.59 24.16
CA ALA A 51 36.20 -12.13 24.19
C ALA A 51 36.23 -11.49 22.78
N ASP A 52 36.59 -12.28 21.77
CA ASP A 52 37.02 -11.75 20.46
C ASP A 52 35.90 -11.58 19.43
N VAL A 53 34.73 -12.21 19.64
CA VAL A 53 33.59 -12.03 18.72
C VAL A 53 33.08 -10.58 18.78
N LYS A 54 33.04 -9.97 19.97
CA LYS A 54 32.64 -8.57 20.14
C LYS A 54 33.68 -7.60 19.57
N SER A 55 34.97 -7.91 19.71
CA SER A 55 36.07 -7.10 19.17
C SER A 55 36.08 -7.14 17.62
N LEU A 56 35.89 -8.33 17.03
CA LEU A 56 35.81 -8.55 15.59
C LEU A 56 34.56 -7.90 15.00
N ILE A 57 33.40 -8.01 15.66
CA ILE A 57 32.19 -7.30 15.24
C ILE A 57 32.44 -5.79 15.29
N SER A 58 33.06 -5.27 16.35
CA SER A 58 33.39 -3.84 16.46
C SER A 58 34.36 -3.37 15.36
N TYR A 59 35.39 -4.17 15.06
CA TYR A 59 36.35 -3.88 14.00
C TYR A 59 35.71 -3.91 12.61
N VAL A 60 34.88 -4.90 12.32
CA VAL A 60 34.13 -5.00 11.06
C VAL A 60 33.13 -3.83 10.94
N VAL A 61 32.44 -3.48 12.03
CA VAL A 61 31.51 -2.33 12.08
C VAL A 61 32.23 -1.00 11.86
N THR A 62 33.41 -0.81 12.44
CA THR A 62 34.19 0.44 12.25
C THR A 62 34.75 0.54 10.84
N LYS A 63 35.30 -0.54 10.28
CA LYS A 63 35.79 -0.56 8.89
C LYS A 63 34.66 -0.37 7.87
N THR A 64 33.50 -1.01 8.07
CA THR A 64 32.33 -0.84 7.21
C THR A 64 31.77 0.58 7.26
N LYS A 65 31.74 1.23 8.44
CA LYS A 65 31.35 2.66 8.57
C LYS A 65 32.24 3.59 7.75
N VAL A 66 33.56 3.40 7.80
CA VAL A 66 34.53 4.23 7.05
C VAL A 66 34.39 4.03 5.54
N ILE A 67 34.21 2.78 5.10
CA ILE A 67 34.01 2.46 3.68
C ILE A 67 32.68 3.03 3.16
N ASN A 68 31.61 2.91 3.96
CA ASN A 68 30.30 3.46 3.62
C ASN A 68 30.35 5.00 3.50
N GLY A 69 31.07 5.68 4.40
CA GLY A 69 31.25 7.13 4.35
C GLY A 69 32.00 7.60 3.09
N LYS A 70 33.05 6.89 2.67
CA LYS A 70 33.76 7.16 1.40
C LYS A 70 32.87 6.92 0.18
N TYR A 71 32.05 5.86 0.21
CA TYR A 71 31.12 5.52 -0.86
C TYR A 71 30.03 6.59 -1.05
N HIS A 72 29.44 7.09 0.03
CA HIS A 72 28.47 8.19 -0.04
C HIS A 72 29.08 9.48 -0.60
N ARG A 73 30.32 9.80 -0.23
CA ARG A 73 31.02 11.00 -0.73
C ARG A 73 31.36 10.89 -2.22
N PHE A 74 31.75 9.69 -2.66
CA PHE A 74 32.00 9.41 -4.07
C PHE A 74 30.73 9.50 -4.91
N LEU A 75 29.65 8.82 -4.49
CA LEU A 75 28.37 8.85 -5.22
C LEU A 75 27.77 10.25 -5.29
N GLY A 76 27.83 11.02 -4.19
CA GLY A 76 27.31 12.39 -4.17
C GLY A 76 28.04 13.34 -5.13
N ARG A 77 29.36 13.15 -5.30
CA ARG A 77 30.20 14.00 -6.16
C ARG A 77 30.08 13.66 -7.65
N HIS A 78 29.99 12.38 -7.99
CA HIS A 78 29.99 11.94 -9.39
C HIS A 78 28.59 11.74 -9.97
N PHE A 79 27.58 11.38 -9.16
CA PHE A 79 26.23 11.05 -9.62
C PHE A 79 25.14 11.59 -8.67
N PRO A 80 24.91 12.92 -8.62
CA PRO A 80 24.03 13.53 -7.63
C PRO A 80 22.57 13.05 -7.72
N ARG A 81 22.03 12.86 -8.93
CA ARG A 81 20.67 12.34 -9.14
C ARG A 81 20.52 10.90 -8.64
N PHE A 82 21.49 10.04 -8.94
CA PHE A 82 21.51 8.66 -8.48
C PHE A 82 21.68 8.59 -6.96
N TYR A 83 22.49 9.47 -6.37
CA TYR A 83 22.70 9.53 -4.92
C TYR A 83 21.39 9.83 -4.17
N ILE A 84 20.55 10.74 -4.68
CA ILE A 84 19.22 11.01 -4.09
C ILE A 84 18.34 9.76 -4.14
N LEU A 85 18.30 9.06 -5.29
CA LEU A 85 17.54 7.83 -5.44
C LEU A 85 18.03 6.73 -4.49
N TYR A 86 19.36 6.51 -4.45
CA TYR A 86 20.02 5.52 -3.62
C TYR A 86 19.77 5.77 -2.13
N THR A 87 19.95 7.02 -1.67
CA THR A 87 19.72 7.36 -0.26
C THR A 87 18.25 7.24 0.12
N THR A 88 17.33 7.60 -0.77
CA THR A 88 15.88 7.41 -0.57
C THR A 88 15.53 5.92 -0.48
N PHE A 89 16.08 5.10 -1.38
CA PHE A 89 15.88 3.66 -1.38
C PHE A 89 16.44 2.98 -0.12
N MET A 90 17.67 3.30 0.28
CA MET A 90 18.29 2.74 1.48
C MET A 90 17.54 3.14 2.75
N LYS A 91 17.09 4.39 2.86
CA LYS A 91 16.20 4.83 3.95
C LYS A 91 14.88 4.06 3.94
N GLY A 92 14.26 3.88 2.77
CA GLY A 92 13.03 3.09 2.61
C GLY A 92 13.19 1.65 3.08
N LEU A 93 14.29 1.00 2.73
CA LEU A 93 14.61 -0.36 3.16
C LEU A 93 14.85 -0.45 4.68
N GLN A 94 15.55 0.53 5.26
CA GLN A 94 15.76 0.61 6.72
C GLN A 94 14.43 0.76 7.47
N MET A 95 13.52 1.61 6.99
CA MET A 95 12.18 1.79 7.57
C MET A 95 11.36 0.49 7.47
N LEU A 96 11.38 -0.17 6.31
CA LEU A 96 10.68 -1.45 6.12
C LEU A 96 11.21 -2.55 7.06
N TRP A 97 12.52 -2.60 7.29
CA TRP A 97 13.13 -3.51 8.26
C TRP A 97 12.71 -3.21 9.71
N ALA A 98 12.63 -1.93 10.08
CA ALA A 98 12.14 -1.53 11.40
C ALA A 98 10.67 -1.95 11.58
N ASP A 99 9.83 -1.74 10.56
CA ASP A 99 8.43 -2.13 10.56
C ASP A 99 8.25 -3.65 10.64
N ALA A 100 9.07 -4.41 9.91
CA ALA A 100 9.09 -5.87 9.98
C ALA A 100 9.47 -6.37 11.38
N LYS A 101 10.49 -5.76 12.00
CA LYS A 101 10.89 -6.10 13.37
C LYS A 101 9.77 -5.79 14.37
N LYS A 102 9.10 -4.65 14.23
CA LYS A 102 7.97 -4.27 15.08
C LYS A 102 6.77 -5.21 14.89
N ALA A 103 6.39 -5.50 13.64
CA ALA A 103 5.30 -6.44 13.34
C ALA A 103 5.60 -7.85 13.87
N ARG A 104 6.85 -8.31 13.76
CA ARG A 104 7.29 -9.59 14.34
C ARG A 104 7.13 -9.60 15.86
N ARG A 105 7.58 -8.55 16.55
CA ARG A 105 7.42 -8.41 18.02
C ARG A 105 5.95 -8.49 18.43
N ILE A 106 5.06 -7.75 17.76
CA ILE A 106 3.62 -7.76 18.04
C ILE A 106 3.05 -9.18 17.84
N LYS A 107 3.34 -9.84 16.71
CA LYS A 107 2.88 -11.21 16.46
C LYS A 107 3.40 -12.21 17.48
N THR A 108 4.67 -12.09 17.89
CA THR A 108 5.25 -12.95 18.94
C THR A 108 4.54 -12.72 20.27
N ASN A 109 4.23 -11.48 20.64
CA ASN A 109 3.50 -11.17 21.87
C ASN A 109 2.06 -11.73 21.82
N MET A 110 1.37 -11.58 20.68
CA MET A 110 0.04 -12.18 20.48
C MET A 110 0.06 -13.70 20.69
N TRP A 111 1.05 -14.38 20.11
CA TRP A 111 1.17 -15.83 20.22
C TRP A 111 1.52 -16.27 21.65
N LYS A 112 2.45 -15.57 22.32
CA LYS A 112 2.85 -15.88 23.70
C LYS A 112 1.72 -15.68 24.71
N HIS A 113 0.91 -14.63 24.53
CA HIS A 113 -0.13 -14.26 25.49
C HIS A 113 -1.54 -14.68 25.04
N ASN A 114 -1.68 -15.41 23.93
CA ASN A 114 -2.97 -15.78 23.31
C ASN A 114 -3.93 -14.58 23.11
N ILE A 115 -3.37 -13.39 22.84
CA ILE A 115 -4.14 -12.16 22.66
C ILE A 115 -4.73 -12.14 21.26
N LYS A 116 -6.04 -11.92 21.16
CA LYS A 116 -6.74 -11.78 19.88
C LYS A 116 -6.48 -10.40 19.27
N PHE A 117 -6.59 -10.30 17.94
CA PHE A 117 -6.33 -9.04 17.21
C PHE A 117 -7.14 -7.83 17.73
N HIS A 118 -8.36 -8.04 18.21
CA HIS A 118 -9.24 -6.97 18.73
C HIS A 118 -8.88 -6.45 20.13
N GLN A 119 -7.96 -7.11 20.85
CA GLN A 119 -7.50 -6.71 22.18
C GLN A 119 -6.24 -5.85 22.13
N LEU A 120 -5.60 -5.74 20.96
CA LEU A 120 -4.41 -4.94 20.77
C LEU A 120 -4.69 -3.45 20.86
N SER A 121 -3.64 -2.67 21.13
CA SER A 121 -3.73 -1.21 21.04
C SER A 121 -4.00 -0.77 19.60
N TYR A 122 -4.68 0.36 19.43
CA TYR A 122 -4.98 0.94 18.11
C TYR A 122 -3.72 1.05 17.22
N ARG A 123 -2.61 1.53 17.79
CA ARG A 123 -1.34 1.72 17.08
C ARG A 123 -0.74 0.40 16.58
N GLU A 124 -0.84 -0.68 17.36
CA GLU A 124 -0.34 -2.00 16.96
C GLU A 124 -1.22 -2.62 15.87
N MET A 125 -2.54 -2.52 16.00
CA MET A 125 -3.49 -3.00 15.00
C MET A 125 -3.30 -2.30 13.65
N GLU A 126 -3.18 -0.98 13.67
CA GLU A 126 -2.97 -0.19 12.46
C GLU A 126 -1.61 -0.49 11.83
N HIS A 127 -0.56 -0.66 12.64
CA HIS A 127 0.76 -1.08 12.17
C HIS A 127 0.71 -2.44 11.47
N LEU A 128 0.08 -3.44 12.07
CA LEU A 128 -0.06 -4.77 11.47
C LEU A 128 -0.85 -4.73 10.15
N ARG A 129 -1.90 -3.91 10.09
CA ARG A 129 -2.73 -3.73 8.89
C ARG A 129 -1.93 -3.11 7.74
N GLN A 130 -1.19 -2.04 8.01
CA GLN A 130 -0.32 -1.39 7.02
C GLN A 130 0.79 -2.34 6.58
N PHE A 131 1.48 -2.98 7.52
CA PHE A 131 2.55 -3.93 7.24
C PHE A 131 2.08 -5.12 6.37
N ARG A 132 0.87 -5.65 6.61
CA ARG A 132 0.30 -6.72 5.76
C ARG A 132 0.16 -6.27 4.31
N ARG A 133 -0.29 -5.04 4.06
CA ARG A 133 -0.43 -4.50 2.70
C ARG A 133 0.93 -4.34 2.02
N ASP A 134 1.92 -3.87 2.76
CA ASP A 134 3.28 -3.66 2.25
C ASP A 134 4.00 -4.98 1.95
N VAL A 135 3.88 -5.98 2.84
CA VAL A 135 4.43 -7.33 2.63
C VAL A 135 3.80 -8.00 1.41
N THR A 136 2.49 -7.84 1.20
CA THR A 136 1.85 -8.38 -0.01
C THR A 136 2.46 -7.78 -1.27
N LYS A 137 2.73 -6.46 -1.31
CA LYS A 137 3.43 -5.82 -2.44
C LYS A 137 4.85 -6.35 -2.63
N CYS A 138 5.63 -6.46 -1.54
CA CYS A 138 6.97 -7.05 -1.58
C CYS A 138 6.98 -8.49 -2.09
N LEU A 139 6.02 -9.31 -1.63
CA LEU A 139 5.92 -10.71 -2.02
C LEU A 139 5.65 -10.84 -3.52
N PHE A 140 4.69 -10.05 -4.05
CA PHE A 140 4.43 -10.02 -5.49
C PHE A 140 5.65 -9.60 -6.29
N LEU A 141 6.36 -8.56 -5.85
CA LEU A 141 7.60 -8.12 -6.50
C LEU A 141 8.70 -9.18 -6.45
N GLY A 142 8.83 -9.88 -5.31
CA GLY A 142 9.79 -10.95 -5.10
C GLY A 142 9.56 -12.14 -6.01
N ILE A 143 8.29 -12.56 -6.20
CA ILE A 143 7.92 -13.64 -7.12
C ILE A 143 8.29 -13.28 -8.57
N ILE A 144 8.01 -12.06 -9.00
CA ILE A 144 8.36 -11.58 -10.36
C ILE A 144 9.87 -11.56 -10.56
N SER A 145 10.67 -11.44 -9.49
CA SER A 145 12.14 -11.37 -9.55
C SER A 145 12.82 -12.75 -9.60
N ILE A 146 12.10 -13.87 -9.40
CA ILE A 146 12.68 -15.22 -9.37
C ILE A 146 13.34 -15.61 -10.70
N PRO A 147 12.71 -15.37 -11.88
CA PRO A 147 13.32 -15.77 -13.15
C PRO A 147 14.61 -14.98 -13.43
N PRO A 148 15.67 -15.63 -13.97
CA PRO A 148 16.84 -14.92 -14.45
C PRO A 148 16.40 -13.89 -15.51
N PHE A 149 17.04 -12.71 -15.52
CA PHE A 149 16.72 -11.52 -16.35
C PHE A 149 15.47 -10.73 -15.97
N ALA A 150 14.57 -11.24 -15.12
CA ALA A 150 13.40 -10.48 -14.66
C ALA A 150 13.77 -9.28 -13.76
N ASN A 151 14.96 -9.26 -13.18
CA ASN A 151 15.43 -8.12 -12.36
C ASN A 151 15.39 -6.79 -13.11
N TYR A 152 15.83 -6.75 -14.37
CA TYR A 152 15.77 -5.52 -15.19
C TYR A 152 14.33 -5.12 -15.50
N LEU A 153 13.46 -6.11 -15.77
CA LEU A 153 12.03 -5.89 -15.95
C LEU A 153 11.40 -5.32 -14.67
N VAL A 154 11.79 -5.81 -13.48
CA VAL A 154 11.32 -5.30 -12.19
C VAL A 154 11.69 -3.83 -12.00
N PHE A 155 12.92 -3.44 -12.33
CA PHE A 155 13.32 -2.02 -12.27
C PHE A 155 12.53 -1.15 -13.26
N LEU A 156 12.29 -1.64 -14.48
CA LEU A 156 11.45 -0.96 -15.47
C LEU A 156 10.01 -0.79 -14.97
N LEU A 157 9.41 -1.86 -14.45
CA LEU A 157 8.06 -1.85 -13.91
C LEU A 157 7.95 -0.94 -12.68
N MET A 158 8.96 -0.91 -11.82
CA MET A 158 9.00 -0.03 -10.65
C MET A 158 9.03 1.45 -11.04
N TYR A 159 9.70 1.78 -12.15
CA TYR A 159 9.73 3.12 -12.72
C TYR A 159 8.41 3.52 -13.39
N LEU A 160 7.79 2.61 -14.15
CA LEU A 160 6.53 2.86 -14.87
C LEU A 160 5.30 2.82 -13.97
N PHE A 161 5.29 1.94 -12.97
CA PHE A 161 4.15 1.70 -12.07
C PHE A 161 4.51 1.89 -10.59
N PRO A 162 5.04 3.06 -10.18
CA PRO A 162 5.50 3.31 -8.82
C PRO A 162 4.35 3.16 -7.80
N ARG A 163 3.12 3.50 -8.18
CA ARG A 163 1.95 3.40 -7.30
C ARG A 163 1.58 1.96 -6.92
N GLN A 164 1.73 1.01 -7.85
CA GLN A 164 1.30 -0.37 -7.64
C GLN A 164 2.39 -1.20 -6.96
N LEU A 165 3.64 -1.02 -7.37
CA LEU A 165 4.75 -1.88 -6.96
C LEU A 165 5.55 -1.33 -5.78
N LEU A 166 5.68 -0.02 -5.65
CA LEU A 166 6.39 0.57 -4.51
C LEU A 166 5.50 0.64 -3.27
N ILE A 167 6.17 0.53 -2.12
CA ILE A 167 5.61 0.75 -0.80
C ILE A 167 5.68 2.24 -0.46
N LYS A 168 4.80 2.71 0.43
CA LYS A 168 4.72 4.12 0.85
C LYS A 168 6.09 4.69 1.28
N HIS A 169 6.92 3.89 1.92
CA HIS A 169 8.28 4.25 2.36
C HIS A 169 9.23 4.68 1.25
N PHE A 170 8.95 4.30 0.00
CA PHE A 170 9.78 4.62 -1.16
C PHE A 170 9.21 5.80 -1.98
N TRP A 171 8.06 6.35 -1.58
CA TRP A 171 7.45 7.49 -2.27
C TRP A 171 7.94 8.81 -1.69
N THR A 172 8.22 9.76 -2.58
CA THR A 172 8.49 11.16 -2.19
C THR A 172 7.25 11.80 -1.55
N ALA A 173 7.42 12.82 -0.71
CA ALA A 173 6.30 13.49 -0.04
C ALA A 173 5.25 14.03 -1.03
N LYS A 174 5.71 14.60 -2.16
CA LYS A 174 4.82 15.04 -3.25
C LYS A 174 4.04 13.88 -3.88
N GLN A 175 4.73 12.80 -4.24
CA GLN A 175 4.09 11.59 -4.80
C GLN A 175 3.07 10.98 -3.84
N GLN A 176 3.32 11.03 -2.53
CA GLN A 176 2.35 10.52 -1.55
C GLN A 176 1.03 11.29 -1.63
N ILE A 177 1.08 12.63 -1.72
CA ILE A 177 -0.12 13.47 -1.85
C ILE A 177 -0.81 13.19 -3.19
N ASP A 178 -0.06 13.26 -4.30
CA ASP A 178 -0.60 13.04 -5.64
C ASP A 178 -1.30 11.67 -5.77
N PHE A 179 -0.68 10.61 -5.22
CA PHE A 179 -1.27 9.27 -5.26
C PHE A 179 -2.52 9.16 -4.37
N LEU A 180 -2.54 9.80 -3.21
CA LEU A 180 -3.74 9.85 -2.36
C LEU A 180 -4.88 10.57 -3.08
N ASP A 181 -4.61 11.69 -3.77
CA ASP A 181 -5.63 12.40 -4.53
C ASP A 181 -6.17 11.56 -5.70
N ILE A 182 -5.31 10.83 -6.41
CA ILE A 182 -5.76 9.91 -7.47
C ILE A 182 -6.62 8.78 -6.91
N TYR A 183 -6.20 8.16 -5.80
CA TYR A 183 -6.99 7.10 -5.15
C TYR A 183 -8.33 7.63 -4.65
N HIS A 184 -8.38 8.85 -4.12
CA HIS A 184 -9.62 9.49 -3.72
C HIS A 184 -10.53 9.79 -4.91
N ALA A 185 -9.98 10.22 -6.05
CA ALA A 185 -10.74 10.39 -7.29
C ALA A 185 -11.37 9.07 -7.78
N LEU A 186 -10.60 7.96 -7.76
CA LEU A 186 -11.11 6.63 -8.09
C LEU A 186 -12.22 6.17 -7.14
N ARG A 187 -12.10 6.46 -5.84
CA ARG A 187 -13.16 6.24 -4.84
C ARG A 187 -14.42 7.02 -5.21
N LYS A 188 -14.29 8.33 -5.50
CA LYS A 188 -15.41 9.22 -5.85
C LYS A 188 -16.16 8.74 -7.09
N GLN A 189 -15.49 8.13 -8.06
CA GLN A 189 -16.14 7.56 -9.26
C GLN A 189 -17.20 6.50 -8.92
N SER A 190 -17.05 5.78 -7.80
CA SER A 190 -18.02 4.75 -7.38
C SER A 190 -19.23 5.28 -6.60
N HIS A 191 -19.19 6.52 -6.14
CA HIS A 191 -20.26 7.15 -5.35
C HIS A 191 -21.62 7.23 -6.07
N PRO A 192 -21.72 7.69 -7.34
CA PRO A 192 -23.01 7.74 -8.03
C PRO A 192 -23.63 6.35 -8.23
N GLU A 193 -22.80 5.32 -8.41
CA GLU A 193 -23.29 3.94 -8.51
C GLU A 193 -23.89 3.47 -7.19
N ILE A 194 -23.23 3.75 -6.06
CA ILE A 194 -23.74 3.42 -4.72
C ILE A 194 -25.08 4.13 -4.46
N LEU A 195 -25.18 5.42 -4.81
CA LEU A 195 -26.40 6.19 -4.67
C LEU A 195 -27.55 5.62 -5.53
N CYS A 196 -27.27 5.33 -6.80
CA CYS A 196 -28.23 4.69 -7.71
C CYS A 196 -28.74 3.35 -7.17
N TYR A 197 -27.88 2.54 -6.53
CA TYR A 197 -28.30 1.30 -5.89
C TYR A 197 -29.19 1.53 -4.66
N LEU A 198 -28.88 2.51 -3.82
CA LEU A 198 -29.71 2.86 -2.68
C LEU A 198 -31.12 3.26 -3.13
N GLU A 199 -31.22 4.10 -4.17
CA GLU A 199 -32.50 4.52 -4.76
C GLU A 199 -33.31 3.35 -5.31
N LYS A 200 -32.67 2.43 -6.03
CA LYS A 200 -33.32 1.22 -6.58
C LYS A 200 -33.85 0.28 -5.49
N ILE A 201 -33.29 0.34 -4.29
CA ILE A 201 -33.67 -0.53 -3.17
C ILE A 201 -34.83 0.05 -2.36
N ILE A 202 -35.08 1.36 -2.40
CA ILE A 202 -36.21 2.02 -1.73
C ILE A 202 -37.55 1.25 -1.89
N PRO A 203 -37.99 0.84 -3.09
CA PRO A 203 -39.26 0.13 -3.25
C PRO A 203 -39.26 -1.28 -2.63
N LEU A 204 -38.09 -1.88 -2.40
CA LEU A 204 -37.94 -3.22 -1.82
C LEU A 204 -37.99 -3.21 -0.29
N ILE A 205 -37.96 -2.04 0.35
CA ILE A 205 -38.02 -1.90 1.80
C ILE A 205 -39.49 -1.98 2.22
N SER A 206 -39.86 -3.03 2.97
CA SER A 206 -41.24 -3.25 3.43
C SER A 206 -41.71 -2.21 4.45
N ASP A 207 -40.83 -1.82 5.39
CA ASP A 207 -41.15 -0.84 6.43
C ASP A 207 -41.23 0.58 5.86
N ALA A 208 -42.41 1.21 6.01
CA ALA A 208 -42.67 2.56 5.53
C ALA A 208 -41.79 3.63 6.21
N ARG A 209 -41.46 3.45 7.50
CA ARG A 209 -40.62 4.40 8.25
C ARG A 209 -39.19 4.37 7.73
N LEU A 210 -38.62 3.17 7.59
CA LEU A 210 -37.27 2.99 7.04
C LEU A 210 -37.19 3.46 5.60
N ARG A 211 -38.22 3.17 4.79
CA ARG A 211 -38.32 3.64 3.40
C ARG A 211 -38.24 5.17 3.35
N TRP A 212 -39.03 5.86 4.18
CA TRP A 212 -39.00 7.31 4.27
C TRP A 212 -37.62 7.84 4.66
N HIS A 213 -36.98 7.25 5.68
CA HIS A 213 -35.62 7.66 6.10
C HIS A 213 -34.58 7.50 4.99
N VAL A 214 -34.60 6.38 4.24
CA VAL A 214 -33.68 6.17 3.11
C VAL A 214 -33.94 7.19 1.99
N THR A 215 -35.20 7.45 1.66
CA THR A 215 -35.57 8.44 0.64
C THR A 215 -35.08 9.83 1.02
N VAL A 216 -35.34 10.27 2.25
CA VAL A 216 -34.90 11.58 2.76
C VAL A 216 -33.37 11.69 2.77
N LEU A 217 -32.67 10.61 3.14
CA LEU A 217 -31.21 10.60 3.10
C LEU A 217 -30.68 10.73 1.66
N CYS A 218 -31.24 9.98 0.70
CA CYS A 218 -30.84 10.05 -0.70
C CYS A 218 -31.09 11.45 -1.28
N THR A 219 -32.23 12.06 -1.00
CA THR A 219 -32.52 13.43 -1.46
C THR A 219 -31.56 14.44 -0.83
N LYS A 220 -31.27 14.36 0.47
CA LYS A 220 -30.27 15.24 1.12
C LYS A 220 -28.90 15.15 0.42
N LEU A 221 -28.46 13.93 0.09
CA LEU A 221 -27.17 13.70 -0.57
C LEU A 221 -27.13 14.27 -2.00
N GLN A 222 -28.22 14.11 -2.75
CA GLN A 222 -28.38 14.70 -4.09
C GLN A 222 -28.35 16.24 -4.06
N HIS A 223 -28.97 16.86 -3.05
CA HIS A 223 -29.00 18.31 -2.88
C HIS A 223 -27.69 18.91 -2.36
N GLY A 224 -26.66 18.10 -2.11
CA GLY A 224 -25.38 18.60 -1.60
C GLY A 224 -25.35 18.80 -0.08
N THR A 225 -26.35 18.31 0.66
CA THR A 225 -26.42 18.43 2.12
C THR A 225 -25.68 17.28 2.78
N HIS A 226 -24.95 17.57 3.86
CA HIS A 226 -24.25 16.57 4.65
C HIS A 226 -25.26 15.93 5.63
N PRO A 227 -25.41 14.60 5.63
CA PRO A 227 -26.39 13.93 6.47
C PRO A 227 -26.02 14.04 7.96
N ALA A 228 -27.03 14.19 8.81
CA ALA A 228 -26.82 14.16 10.25
C ALA A 228 -26.56 12.73 10.74
N ILE A 229 -25.84 12.60 11.85
CA ILE A 229 -25.52 11.30 12.45
C ILE A 229 -26.78 10.48 12.73
N HIS A 230 -27.81 11.11 13.31
CA HIS A 230 -29.07 10.44 13.65
C HIS A 230 -29.80 9.90 12.43
N ASP A 231 -29.73 10.60 11.28
CA ASP A 231 -30.33 10.14 10.02
C ASP A 231 -29.67 8.84 9.54
N ILE A 232 -28.34 8.75 9.64
CA ILE A 232 -27.58 7.55 9.25
C ILE A 232 -27.90 6.39 10.21
N LEU A 233 -27.95 6.67 11.52
CA LEU A 233 -28.20 5.64 12.53
C LEU A 233 -29.64 5.10 12.49
N ALA A 234 -30.61 5.88 12.02
CA ALA A 234 -31.98 5.43 11.80
C ALA A 234 -32.05 4.29 10.75
N LEU A 235 -31.03 4.14 9.90
CA LEU A 235 -31.02 3.14 8.84
C LEU A 235 -30.50 1.76 9.27
N ARG A 236 -29.95 1.61 10.49
CA ARG A 236 -29.27 0.38 10.95
C ARG A 236 -30.03 -0.90 10.63
N GLU A 237 -31.33 -0.92 10.92
CA GLU A 237 -32.19 -2.08 10.75
C GLU A 237 -32.25 -2.53 9.27
N CYS A 238 -32.24 -1.59 8.33
CA CYS A 238 -32.22 -1.89 6.89
C CYS A 238 -30.94 -2.59 6.45
N PHE A 239 -29.82 -2.37 7.16
CA PHE A 239 -28.51 -2.95 6.87
C PHE A 239 -28.22 -4.23 7.67
N SER A 240 -29.08 -4.62 8.61
CA SER A 240 -28.92 -5.89 9.35
C SER A 240 -29.22 -7.11 8.48
N ASN A 241 -30.24 -7.02 7.62
CA ASN A 241 -30.78 -8.12 6.82
C ASN A 241 -31.12 -7.67 5.39
N HIS A 242 -31.97 -8.41 4.68
CA HIS A 242 -32.48 -7.98 3.38
C HIS A 242 -33.14 -6.58 3.50
N PRO A 243 -32.87 -5.63 2.57
CA PRO A 243 -32.12 -5.77 1.32
C PRO A 243 -30.62 -5.42 1.38
N LEU A 244 -30.15 -4.69 2.40
CA LEU A 244 -28.80 -4.09 2.41
C LEU A 244 -27.78 -4.82 3.30
N GLY A 245 -28.15 -5.96 3.87
CA GLY A 245 -27.26 -6.81 4.64
C GLY A 245 -26.08 -7.32 3.82
N MET A 246 -24.94 -7.55 4.48
CA MET A 246 -23.68 -7.97 3.84
C MET A 246 -23.84 -9.22 2.94
N ASN A 247 -24.75 -10.13 3.31
CA ASN A 247 -25.00 -11.37 2.57
C ASN A 247 -26.00 -11.20 1.42
N GLN A 248 -26.68 -10.06 1.34
CA GLN A 248 -27.71 -9.76 0.34
C GLN A 248 -27.19 -8.78 -0.72
N LEU A 249 -26.01 -8.19 -0.53
CA LEU A 249 -25.39 -7.29 -1.49
C LEU A 249 -25.19 -7.97 -2.85
N ASN A 250 -25.71 -7.32 -3.90
CA ASN A 250 -25.54 -7.71 -5.29
C ASN A 250 -24.08 -7.55 -5.74
N ALA A 251 -23.64 -8.33 -6.73
CA ALA A 251 -22.30 -8.30 -7.29
C ALA A 251 -21.86 -6.90 -7.74
N PHE A 252 -22.75 -6.15 -8.40
CA PHE A 252 -22.43 -4.79 -8.85
C PHE A 252 -22.23 -3.82 -7.69
N GLN A 253 -23.09 -3.88 -6.67
CA GLN A 253 -22.97 -3.07 -5.45
C GLN A 253 -21.66 -3.40 -4.70
N MET A 254 -21.30 -4.69 -4.59
CA MET A 254 -20.03 -5.10 -3.99
C MET A 254 -18.82 -4.58 -4.79
N LYS A 255 -18.90 -4.53 -6.14
CA LYS A 255 -17.86 -3.92 -6.99
C LYS A 255 -17.75 -2.40 -6.78
N ALA A 256 -18.86 -1.70 -6.58
CA ALA A 256 -18.86 -0.28 -6.25
C ALA A 256 -18.27 -0.02 -4.85
N LEU A 257 -18.74 -0.73 -3.83
CA LEU A 257 -18.25 -0.62 -2.44
C LEU A 257 -16.78 -1.01 -2.31
N SER A 258 -16.31 -2.02 -3.05
CA SER A 258 -14.89 -2.40 -3.05
C SER A 258 -14.01 -1.32 -3.66
N ARG A 259 -14.43 -0.65 -4.74
CA ARG A 259 -13.73 0.54 -5.25
C ARG A 259 -13.74 1.68 -4.24
N ALA A 260 -14.87 1.95 -3.59
CA ALA A 260 -14.96 2.98 -2.54
C ALA A 260 -13.97 2.70 -1.39
N MET A 261 -13.81 1.43 -1.01
CA MET A 261 -12.86 0.98 0.03
C MET A 261 -11.41 0.81 -0.45
N LEU A 262 -11.11 1.14 -1.72
CA LEU A 262 -9.79 0.94 -2.34
C LEU A 262 -9.32 -0.53 -2.29
N LEU A 263 -10.27 -1.47 -2.45
CA LEU A 263 -10.04 -2.90 -2.59
C LEU A 263 -10.09 -3.31 -4.07
N THR A 264 -9.59 -4.51 -4.37
CA THR A 264 -9.59 -5.06 -5.74
C THR A 264 -11.01 -5.49 -6.14
N PRO A 265 -11.66 -4.87 -7.14
CA PRO A 265 -13.06 -5.15 -7.49
C PRO A 265 -13.24 -6.34 -8.44
N TYR A 266 -12.18 -6.80 -9.10
CA TYR A 266 -12.22 -7.83 -10.16
C TYR A 266 -12.24 -9.28 -9.62
N LEU A 267 -12.51 -9.46 -8.33
CA LEU A 267 -12.59 -10.79 -7.72
C LEU A 267 -13.99 -11.40 -7.93
N PRO A 268 -14.09 -12.74 -7.99
CA PRO A 268 -15.37 -13.44 -7.90
C PRO A 268 -16.21 -12.98 -6.69
N SER A 269 -17.54 -12.98 -6.84
CA SER A 269 -18.47 -12.39 -5.85
C SER A 269 -18.29 -12.92 -4.42
N PHE A 270 -18.03 -14.22 -4.25
CA PHE A 270 -17.84 -14.84 -2.92
C PHE A 270 -16.54 -14.36 -2.24
N LEU A 271 -15.42 -14.27 -2.99
CA LEU A 271 -14.16 -13.72 -2.49
C LEU A 271 -14.27 -12.24 -2.21
N LEU A 272 -14.96 -11.50 -3.08
CA LEU A 272 -15.17 -10.08 -2.92
C LEU A 272 -15.97 -9.79 -1.63
N ARG A 273 -17.03 -10.56 -1.39
CA ARG A 273 -17.82 -10.48 -0.15
C ARG A 273 -16.99 -10.81 1.08
N HIS A 274 -16.24 -11.92 1.05
CA HIS A 274 -15.37 -12.29 2.17
C HIS A 274 -14.33 -11.19 2.46
N ARG A 275 -13.71 -10.63 1.42
CA ARG A 275 -12.73 -9.56 1.53
C ARG A 275 -13.35 -8.27 2.07
N LEU A 276 -14.55 -7.89 1.62
CA LEU A 276 -15.30 -6.75 2.15
C LEU A 276 -15.63 -6.96 3.62
N LYS A 277 -16.19 -8.11 3.99
CA LYS A 277 -16.52 -8.46 5.38
C LYS A 277 -15.27 -8.40 6.27
N ALA A 278 -14.19 -9.05 5.87
CA ALA A 278 -12.93 -9.05 6.62
C ALA A 278 -12.28 -7.65 6.73
N HIS A 279 -12.38 -6.83 5.67
CA HIS A 279 -11.87 -5.46 5.71
C HIS A 279 -12.71 -4.57 6.64
N THR A 280 -14.03 -4.72 6.59
CA THR A 280 -14.97 -3.96 7.43
C THR A 280 -14.83 -4.32 8.90
N THR A 281 -14.69 -5.61 9.24
CA THR A 281 -14.48 -6.04 10.62
C THR A 281 -13.18 -5.50 11.19
N VAL A 282 -12.09 -5.46 10.39
CA VAL A 282 -10.83 -4.84 10.80
C VAL A 282 -11.00 -3.34 11.05
N ILE A 283 -11.71 -2.61 10.18
CA ILE A 283 -11.99 -1.18 10.40
C ILE A 283 -12.82 -0.98 11.67
N HIS A 284 -13.88 -1.75 11.87
CA HIS A 284 -14.73 -1.63 13.05
C HIS A 284 -13.98 -1.94 14.36
N GLN A 285 -13.08 -2.94 14.34
CA GLN A 285 -12.22 -3.23 15.50
C GLN A 285 -11.20 -2.10 15.74
N LEU A 286 -10.65 -1.49 14.68
CA LEU A 286 -9.81 -0.30 14.79
C LEU A 286 -10.58 0.88 15.38
N ASP A 287 -11.82 1.09 14.96
CA ASP A 287 -12.71 2.14 15.48
C ASP A 287 -12.94 1.96 16.99
N LYS A 288 -13.27 0.74 17.43
CA LYS A 288 -13.41 0.42 18.86
C LYS A 288 -12.13 0.66 19.65
N ALA A 289 -10.97 0.27 19.11
CA ALA A 289 -9.68 0.52 19.77
C ALA A 289 -9.33 2.02 19.83
N MET A 290 -9.67 2.76 18.76
CA MET A 290 -9.47 4.21 18.69
C MET A 290 -10.38 4.97 19.65
N ALA A 291 -11.65 4.56 19.77
CA ALA A 291 -12.58 5.14 20.74
C ALA A 291 -12.09 4.96 22.18
N LYS A 292 -11.48 3.81 22.51
CA LYS A 292 -10.85 3.57 23.83
C LYS A 292 -9.62 4.45 24.07
N LEU A 293 -8.83 4.73 23.03
CA LEU A 293 -7.64 5.58 23.12
C LEU A 293 -8.02 7.07 23.24
N GLY A 294 -9.10 7.48 22.58
CA GLY A 294 -9.55 8.87 22.47
C GLY A 294 -8.88 9.63 21.31
N ILE A 295 -9.66 10.48 20.64
CA ILE A 295 -9.20 11.25 19.46
C ILE A 295 -8.14 12.29 19.84
N GLY A 296 -8.19 12.83 21.08
CA GLY A 296 -7.23 13.82 21.56
C GLY A 296 -5.80 13.28 21.70
N GLN A 297 -5.63 11.96 21.86
CA GLN A 297 -4.31 11.32 21.98
C GLN A 297 -3.68 10.99 20.61
N LEU A 298 -4.40 11.23 19.52
CA LEU A 298 -3.92 10.98 18.16
C LEU A 298 -3.12 12.16 17.63
N THR A 299 -1.97 11.84 17.04
CA THR A 299 -1.16 12.80 16.30
C THR A 299 -1.88 13.29 15.05
N ALA A 300 -1.53 14.48 14.54
CA ALA A 300 -2.07 15.04 13.31
C ALA A 300 -2.03 14.06 12.12
N GLN A 301 -0.91 13.33 11.99
CA GLN A 301 -0.71 12.35 10.93
C GLN A 301 -1.61 11.11 11.12
N GLU A 302 -1.75 10.62 12.36
CA GLU A 302 -2.67 9.52 12.68
C GLU A 302 -4.11 9.92 12.32
N VAL A 303 -4.56 11.12 12.72
CA VAL A 303 -5.90 11.64 12.40
C VAL A 303 -6.12 11.69 10.88
N ARG A 304 -5.20 12.31 10.12
CA ARG A 304 -5.32 12.38 8.65
C ARG A 304 -5.38 10.99 8.02
N SER A 305 -4.50 10.08 8.42
CA SER A 305 -4.47 8.73 7.86
C SER A 305 -5.74 7.92 8.22
N ALA A 306 -6.26 8.10 9.43
CA ALA A 306 -7.50 7.49 9.89
C ALA A 306 -8.72 8.00 9.10
N CYS A 307 -8.80 9.31 8.85
CA CYS A 307 -9.86 9.89 8.02
C CYS A 307 -9.81 9.36 6.58
N TYR A 308 -8.61 9.34 5.99
CA TYR A 308 -8.39 8.86 4.62
C TYR A 308 -8.80 7.40 4.44
N LEU A 309 -8.46 6.55 5.42
CA LEU A 309 -8.86 5.14 5.43
C LEU A 309 -10.39 4.97 5.33
N ARG A 310 -11.15 5.87 5.93
CA ARG A 310 -12.60 5.80 6.12
C ARG A 310 -13.40 6.57 5.07
N GLY A 311 -12.77 7.20 4.09
CA GLY A 311 -13.49 7.86 3.01
C GLY A 311 -13.07 9.28 2.73
N LEU A 312 -12.72 10.04 3.77
CA LEU A 312 -12.50 11.48 3.69
C LEU A 312 -11.15 11.83 3.09
N ASN A 313 -11.10 12.75 2.11
CA ASN A 313 -9.82 13.29 1.64
C ASN A 313 -9.19 14.24 2.68
N SER A 314 -8.34 13.73 3.55
CA SER A 314 -7.71 14.50 4.63
C SER A 314 -6.47 15.29 4.21
N THR A 315 -6.03 15.20 2.94
CA THR A 315 -4.85 15.91 2.44
C THR A 315 -5.06 17.43 2.44
N HIS A 316 -6.28 17.88 2.13
CA HIS A 316 -6.63 19.28 1.92
C HIS A 316 -7.58 19.85 2.99
N ILE A 317 -7.78 19.13 4.10
CA ILE A 317 -8.70 19.52 5.18
C ILE A 317 -7.90 19.87 6.43
N ALA A 318 -8.32 20.94 7.12
CA ALA A 318 -7.77 21.34 8.41
C ALA A 318 -7.91 20.21 9.45
N GLU A 319 -6.92 20.10 10.34
CA GLU A 319 -6.82 19.00 11.30
C GLU A 319 -8.01 18.95 12.27
N GLU A 320 -8.51 20.09 12.71
CA GLU A 320 -9.66 20.21 13.61
C GLU A 320 -10.95 19.67 12.97
N ARG A 321 -11.18 20.01 11.70
CA ARG A 321 -12.31 19.46 10.92
C ARG A 321 -12.16 17.95 10.76
N CYS A 322 -10.94 17.45 10.51
CA CYS A 322 -10.68 16.01 10.44
C CYS A 322 -10.99 15.31 11.77
N ARG A 323 -10.63 15.91 12.92
CA ARG A 323 -10.97 15.37 14.24
C ARG A 323 -12.47 15.32 14.49
N THR A 324 -13.17 16.39 14.12
CA THR A 324 -14.64 16.46 14.25
C THR A 324 -15.29 15.36 13.42
N TRP A 325 -14.96 15.26 12.13
CA TRP A 325 -15.45 14.21 11.24
C TRP A 325 -15.14 12.80 11.76
N LEU A 326 -13.93 12.59 12.26
CA LEU A 326 -13.53 11.30 12.83
C LEU A 326 -14.36 10.96 14.08
N GLY A 327 -14.72 11.95 14.89
CA GLY A 327 -15.64 11.79 16.01
C GLY A 327 -17.03 11.34 15.56
N GLU A 328 -17.58 12.00 14.54
CA GLU A 328 -18.86 11.62 13.95
C GLU A 328 -18.83 10.19 13.38
N TRP A 329 -17.75 9.82 12.69
CA TRP A 329 -17.53 8.46 12.20
C TRP A 329 -17.48 7.44 13.34
N LEU A 330 -16.71 7.70 14.39
CA LEU A 330 -16.56 6.78 15.52
C LEU A 330 -17.88 6.61 16.28
N HIS A 331 -18.65 7.68 16.45
CA HIS A 331 -19.97 7.61 17.05
C HIS A 331 -20.90 6.67 16.27
N ILE A 332 -20.85 6.73 14.93
CA ILE A 332 -21.60 5.81 14.07
C ILE A 332 -21.06 4.40 14.23
N SER A 333 -19.78 4.18 13.92
CA SER A 333 -19.16 2.86 13.85
C SER A 333 -19.23 2.07 15.16
N CYS A 334 -18.95 2.72 16.29
CA CYS A 334 -18.97 2.06 17.60
C CYS A 334 -20.37 1.66 18.05
N SER A 335 -21.41 2.28 17.51
CA SER A 335 -22.79 1.96 17.82
C SER A 335 -23.38 0.83 16.94
N LEU A 336 -22.66 0.38 15.91
CA LEU A 336 -23.12 -0.69 15.00
C LEU A 336 -22.83 -2.08 15.56
N LYS A 337 -23.76 -3.00 15.32
CA LYS A 337 -23.56 -4.45 15.54
C LYS A 337 -22.84 -5.11 14.36
N GLU A 338 -22.35 -6.33 14.55
CA GLU A 338 -21.66 -7.07 13.48
C GLU A 338 -22.56 -7.36 12.26
N ALA A 339 -23.86 -7.56 12.48
CA ALA A 339 -24.83 -7.74 11.40
C ALA A 339 -25.02 -6.47 10.55
N GLU A 340 -24.85 -5.30 11.16
CA GLU A 340 -25.09 -3.97 10.56
C GLU A 340 -23.84 -3.42 9.86
N LEU A 341 -22.75 -4.18 9.77
CA LEU A 341 -21.48 -3.69 9.22
C LEU A 341 -21.54 -3.31 7.73
N SER A 342 -22.57 -3.73 6.98
CA SER A 342 -22.78 -3.20 5.65
C SER A 342 -23.08 -1.69 5.69
N LEU A 343 -23.70 -1.15 6.74
CA LEU A 343 -23.87 0.29 6.91
C LEU A 343 -22.51 0.99 7.02
N LEU A 344 -21.53 0.39 7.71
CA LEU A 344 -20.19 0.96 7.81
C LEU A 344 -19.49 1.06 6.44
N LEU A 345 -19.74 0.09 5.53
CA LEU A 345 -19.26 0.16 4.15
C LEU A 345 -19.87 1.36 3.41
N HIS A 346 -21.19 1.54 3.53
CA HIS A 346 -21.91 2.63 2.87
C HIS A 346 -21.59 3.98 3.51
N ASN A 347 -21.28 4.01 4.81
CA ASN A 347 -20.92 5.23 5.53
C ASN A 347 -19.68 5.92 4.94
N VAL A 348 -18.79 5.18 4.28
CA VAL A 348 -17.67 5.77 3.52
C VAL A 348 -18.17 6.72 2.46
N PHE A 349 -19.29 6.42 1.81
CA PHE A 349 -19.95 7.33 0.88
C PHE A 349 -20.82 8.35 1.63
N LEU A 350 -21.71 7.89 2.53
CA LEU A 350 -22.71 8.74 3.19
C LEU A 350 -22.08 9.89 3.98
N LEU A 351 -21.04 9.63 4.75
CA LEU A 351 -20.41 10.64 5.62
C LEU A 351 -19.28 11.41 4.92
N SER A 352 -18.69 10.89 3.83
CA SER A 352 -17.63 11.64 3.12
C SER A 352 -18.19 12.60 2.07
N THR A 353 -19.36 12.29 1.52
CA THR A 353 -20.00 13.16 0.54
C THR A 353 -20.44 14.47 1.18
N ASN A 354 -20.23 15.56 0.44
CA ASN A 354 -20.64 16.91 0.80
C ASN A 354 -20.04 17.49 2.10
N TYR A 355 -19.09 16.79 2.75
CA TYR A 355 -18.50 17.25 4.01
C TYR A 355 -17.73 18.58 3.88
N ILE A 356 -17.03 18.77 2.76
CA ILE A 356 -16.25 20.00 2.51
C ILE A 356 -17.16 21.17 2.12
N GLY A 357 -18.30 20.90 1.47
CA GLY A 357 -19.18 21.92 0.91
C GLY A 357 -20.15 22.56 1.89
N THR A 358 -20.32 22.00 3.09
CA THR A 358 -21.46 22.30 3.98
C THR A 358 -21.17 23.26 5.12
N ARG A 359 -19.95 23.79 5.24
CA ARG A 359 -19.59 24.82 6.24
C ARG A 359 -18.59 25.83 5.67
N ARG A 360 -19.04 26.60 4.67
CA ARG A 360 -18.50 27.94 4.38
C ARG A 360 -19.42 28.97 4.98
#